data_AF-A0A3L7IGP5-F1
#
_entry.id   AF-A0A3L7IGP5-F1
#
_cell.length_a   1.000
_cell.length_b   1.000
_cell.length_c   1.000
_cell.angle_alpha   90.00
_cell.angle_beta   90.00
_cell.angle_gamma   90.00
#
_symmetry.space_group_name_H-M   'P 1'
#
loop_
_entity.id
_entity.type
_entity.pdbx_description
1 polymer ?
#
loop_
_entity_poly.entity_id
_entity_poly.type
_entity_poly.pdbx_seq_one_letter_code
_entity_poly.pdbx_strand_id
1 'polypeptide(L)'
;MKNPMLEAVSLLLEKLLLISNIKLFSVSTPGGGTEKNRPYEISSFLRGDVLEVSRTHFTHYGIYLGNNRVAHLMPDILLALTNDEGRTQKVVSNKRLIPGVICKVASIRVDTVEDFAYGADILVNHLDETLKKKSLLNEVVACRAEQQLGMTPYSLLWNNCEHFATYCRYGAPISPQAEKFHETVKTIIRDQRSCLASAVLGLLSIVYTGLASYMTLPAICIPFCLWMMSG
;
A
#
# COMPACT_ATOMS: atom_id res chain seq x y z
N MET A 1 24.18 21.32 33.01
CA MET A 1 22.74 20.99 33.02
C MET A 1 22.25 21.06 31.58
N LYS A 2 21.77 19.95 31.00
CA LYS A 2 21.27 19.95 29.61
C LYS A 2 19.95 20.72 29.58
N ASN A 3 19.79 21.61 28.59
CA ASN A 3 18.61 22.45 28.47
C ASN A 3 17.39 21.57 28.12
N PRO A 4 16.34 21.51 28.96
CA PRO A 4 15.19 20.64 28.75
C PRO A 4 14.44 20.93 27.44
N MET A 5 14.50 22.17 26.94
CA MET A 5 13.96 22.50 25.61
C MET A 5 14.77 21.87 24.47
N LEU A 6 16.10 21.84 24.59
CA LEU A 6 16.97 21.23 23.57
C LEU A 6 16.78 19.71 23.50
N GLU A 7 16.51 19.10 24.65
CA GLU A 7 16.19 17.67 24.76
C GLU A 7 14.82 17.35 24.16
N ALA A 8 13.81 18.18 24.41
CA ALA A 8 12.49 18.04 23.78
C ALA A 8 12.55 18.23 22.25
N VAL A 9 13.30 19.22 21.76
CA VAL A 9 13.50 19.46 20.32
C VAL A 9 14.29 18.31 19.68
N SER A 10 15.33 17.80 20.33
CA SER A 10 16.07 16.63 19.87
C SER A 10 15.18 15.40 19.78
N LEU A 11 14.33 15.17 20.77
CA LEU A 11 13.41 14.02 20.80
C LEU A 11 12.32 14.14 19.73
N LEU A 12 11.84 15.35 19.49
CA LEU A 12 10.86 15.66 18.44
C LEU A 12 11.48 15.51 17.04
N LEU A 13 12.73 15.95 16.85
CA LEU A 13 13.48 15.75 15.63
C LEU A 13 13.76 14.26 15.38
N GLU A 14 14.17 13.52 16.41
CA GLU A 14 14.40 12.07 16.33
C GLU A 14 13.11 11.31 16.01
N LYS A 15 11.96 11.74 16.55
CA LYS A 15 10.64 11.18 16.22
C LYS A 15 10.14 11.56 14.83
N LEU A 16 10.35 12.79 14.38
CA LEU A 16 10.09 13.21 12.99
C LEU A 16 10.98 12.45 12.01
N LEU A 17 12.23 12.19 12.37
CA LEU A 17 13.15 11.36 11.60
C LEU A 17 12.71 9.90 11.61
N LEU A 18 12.21 9.37 12.74
CA LEU A 18 11.59 8.04 12.81
C LEU A 18 10.34 7.97 11.95
N ILE A 19 9.47 9.00 11.91
CA ILE A 19 8.31 9.08 11.02
C ILE A 19 8.74 9.25 9.55
N SER A 20 9.86 9.92 9.27
CA SER A 20 10.45 9.96 7.92
C SER A 20 11.06 8.61 7.51
N ASN A 21 11.52 7.82 8.49
CA ASN A 21 12.03 6.46 8.34
C ASN A 21 10.93 5.41 8.35
N ILE A 22 9.73 5.73 8.85
CA ILE A 22 8.50 5.08 8.42
C ILE A 22 8.36 5.51 6.98
N LYS A 23 8.87 4.67 6.08
CA LYS A 23 8.52 4.67 4.66
C LYS A 23 7.00 4.43 4.52
N LEU A 24 6.16 5.33 5.03
CA LEU A 24 4.75 5.34 4.67
C LEU A 24 4.64 5.69 3.19
N PHE A 25 5.62 6.45 2.69
CA PHE A 25 6.02 6.56 1.30
C PHE A 25 7.53 6.86 1.29
N SER A 26 8.39 5.92 0.89
CA SER A 26 9.80 6.28 0.66
C SER A 26 9.85 7.29 -0.48
N VAL A 27 10.09 8.55 -0.16
CA VAL A 27 10.44 9.59 -1.14
C VAL A 27 11.85 9.27 -1.64
N SER A 28 11.91 8.40 -2.64
CA SER A 28 13.04 8.33 -3.54
C SER A 28 12.90 9.51 -4.51
N THR A 29 13.96 10.31 -4.65
CA THR A 29 14.11 11.37 -5.64
C THR A 29 13.62 10.92 -7.02
N PRO A 30 13.01 11.80 -7.84
CA PRO A 30 12.50 11.41 -9.14
C PRO A 30 13.67 11.00 -10.04
N GLY A 31 13.85 9.69 -10.18
CA GLY A 31 14.66 9.14 -11.26
C GLY A 31 13.98 9.54 -12.55
N GLY A 32 14.60 10.48 -13.26
CA GLY A 32 14.13 10.98 -14.55
C GLY A 32 13.77 9.81 -15.46
N GLY A 33 12.54 9.87 -16.00
CA GLY A 33 12.07 8.92 -16.98
C GLY A 33 13.00 8.92 -18.18
N THR A 34 13.80 7.87 -18.30
CA THR A 34 14.20 7.35 -19.60
C THR A 34 13.30 6.14 -19.84
N GLU A 35 12.37 6.27 -20.78
CA GLU A 35 11.69 5.14 -21.43
C GLU A 35 12.75 4.14 -21.89
N LYS A 36 13.05 3.15 -21.06
CA LYS A 36 13.71 1.94 -21.50
C LYS A 36 12.58 0.98 -21.86
N ASN A 37 12.15 1.07 -23.13
CA ASN A 37 11.36 0.02 -23.78
C ASN A 37 12.23 -1.24 -23.91
N ARG A 38 12.50 -1.92 -22.79
CA ARG A 38 12.95 -3.31 -22.81
C ARG A 38 11.69 -4.15 -22.74
N PRO A 39 11.38 -4.96 -23.76
CA PRO A 39 10.28 -5.91 -23.64
C PRO A 39 10.56 -6.81 -22.43
N TYR A 40 9.58 -6.95 -21.54
CA TYR A 40 9.70 -7.90 -20.43
C TYR A 40 9.90 -9.29 -21.03
N GLU A 41 10.88 -10.05 -20.55
CA GLU A 41 11.10 -11.43 -20.98
C GLU A 41 10.02 -12.34 -20.38
N ILE A 42 8.79 -12.22 -20.89
CA ILE A 42 7.60 -12.94 -20.45
C ILE A 42 7.81 -14.48 -20.51
N SER A 43 8.73 -14.94 -21.36
CA SER A 43 9.14 -16.35 -21.46
C SER A 43 9.73 -16.91 -20.17
N SER A 44 10.17 -16.07 -19.24
CA SER A 44 10.70 -16.48 -17.93
C SER A 44 9.61 -16.71 -16.88
N PHE A 45 8.38 -16.23 -17.11
CA PHE A 45 7.30 -16.34 -16.14
C PHE A 45 6.51 -17.64 -16.28
N LEU A 46 6.27 -18.31 -15.17
CA LEU A 46 5.41 -19.48 -15.09
C LEU A 46 4.03 -19.07 -14.59
N ARG A 47 2.98 -19.60 -15.22
CA ARG A 47 1.60 -19.42 -14.73
C ARG A 47 1.56 -19.81 -13.25
N GLY A 48 1.00 -18.95 -12.40
CA GLY A 48 1.00 -19.09 -10.94
C GLY A 48 2.11 -18.37 -10.19
N ASP A 49 3.07 -17.77 -10.90
CA ASP A 49 4.11 -16.95 -10.27
C ASP A 49 3.52 -15.68 -9.67
N VAL A 50 4.04 -15.30 -8.51
CA VAL A 50 3.77 -14.00 -7.90
C VAL A 50 4.71 -12.98 -8.53
N LEU A 51 4.13 -11.95 -9.14
CA LEU A 51 4.86 -10.81 -9.66
C LEU A 51 4.79 -9.67 -8.66
N GLU A 52 5.95 -9.07 -8.39
CA GLU A 52 6.13 -7.94 -7.50
C GLU A 52 6.71 -6.78 -8.30
N VAL A 53 6.09 -5.60 -8.18
CA VAL A 53 6.53 -4.38 -8.85
C VAL A 53 6.65 -3.26 -7.84
N SER A 54 7.83 -2.65 -7.77
CA SER A 54 8.03 -1.47 -6.95
C SER A 54 7.42 -0.24 -7.63
N ARG A 55 6.45 0.40 -6.97
CA ARG A 55 5.94 1.73 -7.37
C ARG A 55 6.64 2.81 -6.55
N THR A 56 6.42 4.07 -6.94
CA THR A 56 6.96 5.25 -6.26
C THR A 56 6.63 5.26 -4.75
N HIS A 57 5.54 4.61 -4.38
CA HIS A 57 4.87 4.81 -3.12
C HIS A 57 4.46 3.52 -2.40
N PHE A 58 4.44 2.40 -3.11
CA PHE A 58 4.05 1.11 -2.53
C PHE A 58 4.58 -0.01 -3.41
N THR A 59 4.63 -1.22 -2.85
CA THR A 59 4.89 -2.41 -3.63
C THR A 59 3.56 -2.98 -4.11
N HIS A 60 3.45 -3.26 -5.40
CA HIS A 60 2.25 -3.81 -6.01
C HIS A 60 2.46 -5.27 -6.37
N TYR A 61 1.45 -6.10 -6.08
CA TYR A 61 1.51 -7.54 -6.30
C TYR A 61 0.45 -8.00 -7.29
N GLY A 62 0.81 -9.02 -8.08
CA GLY A 62 -0.08 -9.71 -9.00
C GLY A 62 0.29 -11.18 -9.15
N ILE A 63 -0.62 -11.95 -9.75
CA ILE A 63 -0.41 -13.37 -10.08
C ILE A 63 -0.39 -13.51 -11.59
N TYR A 64 0.68 -14.08 -12.12
CA TYR A 64 0.79 -14.34 -13.56
C TYR A 64 -0.14 -15.50 -13.95
N LEU A 65 -1.03 -15.26 -14.92
CA LEU A 65 -1.99 -16.24 -15.41
C LEU A 65 -1.53 -16.94 -16.70
N GLY A 66 -0.33 -16.64 -17.19
CA GLY A 66 0.12 -17.10 -18.51
C GLY A 66 -0.40 -16.22 -19.65
N ASN A 67 0.26 -16.33 -20.80
CA ASN A 67 -0.11 -15.62 -22.04
C ASN A 67 -0.16 -14.09 -21.89
N ASN A 68 0.84 -13.49 -21.23
CA ASN A 68 0.90 -12.04 -20.98
C ASN A 68 -0.28 -11.50 -20.16
N ARG A 69 -0.80 -12.27 -19.20
CA ARG A 69 -1.92 -11.86 -18.34
C ARG A 69 -1.53 -11.90 -16.88
N VAL A 70 -1.89 -10.87 -16.13
CA VAL A 70 -1.64 -10.75 -14.70
C VAL A 70 -2.94 -10.41 -13.99
N ALA A 71 -3.35 -11.23 -13.01
CA ALA A 71 -4.44 -10.90 -12.10
C ALA A 71 -3.90 -10.09 -10.92
N HIS A 72 -4.53 -8.96 -10.61
CA HIS A 72 -4.14 -8.14 -9.46
C HIS A 72 -5.31 -7.35 -8.91
N LEU A 73 -5.23 -7.05 -7.62
CA LEU A 73 -6.20 -6.25 -6.89
C LEU A 73 -5.86 -4.76 -7.03
N MET A 74 -6.79 -3.98 -7.56
CA MET A 74 -6.67 -2.54 -7.73
C MET A 74 -7.81 -1.78 -7.04
N PRO A 75 -7.51 -0.79 -6.19
CA PRO A 75 -8.53 0.13 -5.70
C PRO A 75 -8.91 1.11 -6.83
N ASP A 76 -9.91 0.79 -7.64
CA ASP A 76 -10.39 1.66 -8.72
C ASP A 76 -11.82 2.13 -8.46
N ILE A 77 -11.99 3.43 -8.22
CA ILE A 77 -13.32 4.02 -8.00
C ILE A 77 -14.17 4.03 -9.27
N LEU A 78 -13.57 3.98 -10.46
CA LEU A 78 -14.35 4.06 -11.70
C LEU A 78 -15.28 2.86 -11.84
N LEU A 79 -14.91 1.68 -11.33
CA LEU A 79 -15.85 0.55 -11.29
C LEU A 79 -17.06 0.80 -10.37
N ALA A 80 -16.94 1.64 -9.33
CA ALA A 80 -18.08 2.02 -8.50
C ALA A 80 -18.97 3.08 -9.17
N LEU A 81 -18.46 3.80 -10.17
CA LEU A 81 -19.11 4.97 -10.77
C LEU A 81 -19.57 4.74 -12.22
N THR A 82 -19.07 3.71 -12.91
CA THR A 82 -19.45 3.41 -14.29
C THR A 82 -19.31 1.92 -14.61
N ASN A 83 -20.28 1.38 -15.37
CA ASN A 83 -20.26 0.02 -15.91
C ASN A 83 -19.57 -0.05 -17.29
N ASP A 84 -18.89 1.02 -17.72
CA ASP A 84 -18.26 1.08 -19.03
C ASP A 84 -16.86 0.43 -19.00
N GLU A 85 -16.81 -0.85 -19.38
CA GLU A 85 -15.61 -1.70 -19.44
C GLU A 85 -14.49 -1.13 -20.33
N GLY A 86 -14.83 -0.27 -21.31
CA GLY A 86 -13.85 0.32 -22.23
C GLY A 86 -12.99 1.42 -21.58
N ARG A 87 -13.45 2.02 -20.47
CA ARG A 87 -12.78 3.17 -19.82
C ARG A 87 -11.95 2.76 -18.59
N THR A 88 -12.22 1.58 -18.04
CA THR A 88 -11.50 0.95 -16.93
C THR A 88 -10.19 0.30 -17.37
N GLN A 89 -10.08 -0.15 -18.63
CA GLN A 89 -8.83 -0.72 -19.18
C GLN A 89 -7.66 0.26 -19.33
N LYS A 90 -7.90 1.58 -19.23
CA LYS A 90 -6.85 2.58 -19.43
C LYS A 90 -6.06 2.83 -18.15
N VAL A 91 -4.73 2.75 -18.26
CA VAL A 91 -3.67 3.15 -17.31
C VAL A 91 -4.21 3.85 -16.05
N VAL A 92 -4.11 3.16 -14.93
CA VAL A 92 -4.66 3.65 -13.66
C VAL A 92 -3.74 4.73 -13.08
N SER A 93 -4.11 5.99 -13.35
CA SER A 93 -3.46 7.16 -12.75
C SER A 93 -3.73 7.24 -11.24
N ASN A 94 -2.81 7.82 -10.46
CA ASN A 94 -3.01 8.15 -9.03
C ASN A 94 -4.34 8.90 -8.76
N LYS A 95 -4.87 9.63 -9.75
CA LYS A 95 -6.17 10.31 -9.69
C LYS A 95 -7.37 9.36 -9.49
N ARG A 96 -7.24 8.08 -9.86
CA ARG A 96 -8.28 7.04 -9.74
C ARG A 96 -8.08 6.11 -8.54
N LEU A 97 -6.83 5.88 -8.18
CA LEU A 97 -6.43 5.03 -7.04
C LEU A 97 -6.84 5.64 -5.70
N ILE A 98 -6.57 6.93 -5.49
CA ILE A 98 -6.83 7.60 -4.21
C ILE A 98 -8.33 7.57 -3.85
N PRO A 99 -9.26 7.91 -4.74
CA PRO A 99 -10.69 7.80 -4.43
C PRO A 99 -11.16 6.35 -4.20
N GLY A 100 -10.61 5.36 -4.91
CA GLY A 100 -10.97 3.94 -4.72
C GLY A 100 -10.60 3.45 -3.31
N VAL A 101 -9.42 3.89 -2.83
CA VAL A 101 -8.99 3.68 -1.44
C VAL A 101 -9.97 4.35 -0.47
N ILE A 102 -10.32 5.62 -0.69
CA ILE A 102 -11.26 6.37 0.18
C ILE A 102 -12.63 5.68 0.24
N CYS A 103 -13.14 5.17 -0.88
CA CYS A 103 -14.44 4.50 -0.92
C CYS A 103 -14.40 3.03 -0.49
N LYS A 104 -13.23 2.49 -0.14
CA LYS A 104 -13.03 1.06 0.19
C LYS A 104 -13.55 0.11 -0.90
N VAL A 105 -13.37 0.46 -2.17
CA VAL A 105 -13.77 -0.39 -3.31
C VAL A 105 -12.54 -0.75 -4.14
N ALA A 106 -12.36 -2.04 -4.41
CA ALA A 106 -11.32 -2.57 -5.29
C ALA A 106 -11.86 -3.63 -6.24
N SER A 107 -11.22 -3.78 -7.38
CA SER A 107 -11.45 -4.87 -8.32
C SER A 107 -10.23 -5.75 -8.40
N ILE A 108 -10.43 -7.06 -8.38
CA ILE A 108 -9.44 -8.00 -8.88
C ILE A 108 -9.71 -8.15 -10.37
N ARG A 109 -8.75 -7.72 -11.18
CA ARG A 109 -8.87 -7.64 -12.64
C ARG A 109 -7.65 -8.24 -13.31
N VAL A 110 -7.75 -8.47 -14.60
CA VAL A 110 -6.68 -9.01 -15.44
C VAL A 110 -6.20 -7.93 -16.39
N ASP A 111 -4.91 -7.61 -16.30
CA ASP A 111 -4.22 -6.68 -17.20
C ASP A 111 -3.01 -7.36 -17.87
N THR A 112 -2.41 -6.70 -18.85
CA THR A 112 -1.16 -7.17 -19.49
C THR A 112 0.02 -7.06 -18.53
N VAL A 113 1.11 -7.79 -18.77
CA VAL A 113 2.33 -7.63 -17.96
C VAL A 113 2.86 -6.20 -18.08
N GLU A 114 2.81 -5.61 -19.27
CA GLU A 114 3.25 -4.24 -19.50
C GLU A 114 2.42 -3.23 -18.71
N ASP A 115 1.09 -3.34 -18.72
CA ASP A 115 0.21 -2.46 -17.97
C ASP A 115 0.36 -2.66 -16.46
N PHE A 116 0.49 -3.92 -16.03
CA PHE A 116 0.73 -4.27 -14.63
C PHE A 116 2.06 -3.72 -14.13
N ALA A 117 3.11 -3.74 -14.96
CA ALA A 117 4.46 -3.35 -14.59
C ALA A 117 4.76 -1.87 -14.84
N TYR A 118 4.04 -1.20 -15.74
CA TYR A 118 4.12 0.24 -16.01
C TYR A 118 5.57 0.79 -16.05
N GLY A 119 6.45 0.09 -16.77
CA GLY A 119 7.87 0.45 -16.94
C GLY A 119 8.78 0.21 -15.72
N ALA A 120 8.28 -0.41 -14.65
CA ALA A 120 9.08 -0.80 -13.49
C ALA A 120 9.60 -2.25 -13.62
N ASP A 121 10.68 -2.56 -12.92
CA ASP A 121 11.25 -3.91 -12.88
C ASP A 121 10.31 -4.87 -12.14
N ILE A 122 10.23 -6.11 -12.64
CA ILE A 122 9.39 -7.17 -12.08
C ILE A 122 10.27 -8.14 -11.31
N LEU A 123 9.94 -8.36 -10.04
CA LEU A 123 10.51 -9.42 -9.22
C LEU A 123 9.54 -10.60 -9.18
N VAL A 124 10.06 -11.82 -9.28
CA VAL A 124 9.25 -13.04 -9.35
C VAL A 124 9.43 -13.83 -8.06
N ASN A 125 8.32 -14.22 -7.42
CA ASN A 125 8.28 -15.07 -6.23
C ASN A 125 9.14 -14.59 -5.03
N HIS A 126 9.45 -13.30 -4.94
CA HIS A 126 10.24 -12.71 -3.84
C HIS A 126 9.57 -12.91 -2.45
N LEU A 127 8.24 -13.04 -2.41
CA LEU A 127 7.52 -13.39 -1.18
C LEU A 127 7.90 -14.76 -0.62
N ASP A 128 8.33 -15.72 -1.46
CA ASP A 128 8.70 -17.07 -1.00
C ASP A 128 9.95 -17.01 -0.10
N GLU A 129 10.92 -16.16 -0.46
CA GLU A 129 12.14 -15.93 0.32
C GLU A 129 11.84 -15.20 1.65
N THR A 130 10.93 -14.22 1.59
CA THR A 130 10.60 -13.36 2.72
C THR A 130 9.75 -14.08 3.76
N LEU A 131 8.73 -14.83 3.33
CA LEU A 131 7.77 -15.49 4.22
C LEU A 131 8.21 -16.88 4.67
N LYS A 132 9.10 -17.54 3.92
CA LYS A 132 9.57 -18.92 4.18
C LYS A 132 8.41 -19.91 4.40
N LYS A 133 7.28 -19.68 3.74
CA LYS A 133 6.09 -20.54 3.79
C LYS A 133 6.09 -21.50 2.61
N LYS A 134 5.48 -22.66 2.82
CA LYS A 134 5.27 -23.62 1.74
C LYS A 134 4.31 -23.03 0.70
N SER A 135 4.81 -22.78 -0.50
CA SER A 135 4.00 -22.36 -1.63
C SER A 135 3.10 -23.49 -2.13
N LEU A 136 1.95 -23.10 -2.67
CA LEU A 136 1.06 -24.00 -3.37
C LEU A 136 1.56 -24.24 -4.80
N LEU A 137 1.04 -25.29 -5.43
CA LEU A 137 1.33 -25.57 -6.84
C LEU A 137 0.92 -24.39 -7.71
N ASN A 138 1.80 -23.99 -8.61
CA ASN A 138 1.62 -22.86 -9.53
C ASN A 138 0.24 -22.85 -10.22
N GLU A 139 -0.23 -23.98 -10.75
CA GLU A 139 -1.56 -24.02 -11.38
C GLU A 139 -2.71 -23.76 -10.38
N VAL A 140 -2.58 -24.25 -9.14
CA VAL A 140 -3.56 -23.96 -8.07
C VAL A 140 -3.58 -22.47 -7.73
N VAL A 141 -2.40 -21.82 -7.71
CA VAL A 141 -2.28 -20.37 -7.47
C VAL A 141 -3.00 -19.59 -8.57
N ALA A 142 -2.78 -19.94 -9.84
CA ALA A 142 -3.43 -19.29 -10.97
C ALA A 142 -4.95 -19.49 -10.95
N CYS A 143 -5.43 -20.72 -10.74
CA CYS A 143 -6.86 -21.02 -10.61
C CYS A 143 -7.53 -20.22 -9.50
N ARG A 144 -6.86 -20.06 -8.35
CA ARG A 144 -7.39 -19.22 -7.24
C ARG A 144 -7.48 -17.76 -7.64
N ALA A 145 -6.47 -17.22 -8.31
CA ALA A 145 -6.49 -15.85 -8.78
C ALA A 145 -7.65 -15.61 -9.77
N GLU A 146 -7.90 -16.57 -10.68
CA GLU A 146 -9.04 -16.53 -11.62
C GLU A 146 -10.39 -16.59 -10.91
N GLN A 147 -10.52 -17.37 -9.83
CA GLN A 147 -11.74 -17.47 -9.03
C GLN A 147 -12.07 -16.20 -8.23
N GLN A 148 -11.07 -15.36 -7.97
CA GLN A 148 -11.22 -14.14 -7.18
C GLN A 148 -11.49 -12.90 -8.05
N LEU A 149 -11.60 -13.04 -9.37
CA LEU A 149 -11.88 -11.93 -10.27
C LEU A 149 -13.23 -11.27 -9.96
N GLY A 150 -13.26 -9.94 -10.04
CA GLY A 150 -14.44 -9.13 -9.80
C GLY A 150 -14.27 -8.14 -8.65
N MET A 151 -15.39 -7.63 -8.15
CA MET A 151 -15.42 -6.59 -7.13
C MET A 151 -15.19 -7.15 -5.73
N THR A 152 -14.40 -6.43 -4.93
CA THR A 152 -14.05 -6.80 -3.57
C THR A 152 -13.90 -5.55 -2.69
N PRO A 153 -14.28 -5.58 -1.41
CA PRO A 153 -14.04 -4.45 -0.51
C PRO A 153 -12.55 -4.21 -0.34
N TYR A 154 -12.09 -2.97 -0.42
CA TYR A 154 -10.68 -2.63 -0.21
C TYR A 154 -10.42 -2.24 1.25
N SER A 155 -9.34 -2.76 1.83
CA SER A 155 -8.82 -2.26 3.10
C SER A 155 -7.30 -2.23 3.09
N LEU A 156 -6.73 -1.09 3.48
CA LEU A 156 -5.27 -0.87 3.50
C LEU A 156 -4.55 -1.93 4.35
N LEU A 157 -5.15 -2.32 5.47
CA LEU A 157 -4.53 -3.23 6.44
C LEU A 157 -4.99 -4.68 6.33
N TRP A 158 -6.16 -4.92 5.74
CA TRP A 158 -6.80 -6.24 5.82
C TRP A 158 -7.16 -6.85 4.47
N ASN A 159 -7.28 -6.06 3.40
CA ASN A 159 -7.63 -6.55 2.07
C ASN A 159 -7.01 -5.67 0.97
N ASN A 160 -5.71 -5.87 0.76
CA ASN A 160 -4.91 -5.18 -0.24
C ASN A 160 -4.30 -6.19 -1.24
N CYS A 161 -3.47 -5.72 -2.17
CA CYS A 161 -2.84 -6.56 -3.19
C CYS A 161 -1.90 -7.64 -2.63
N GLU A 162 -1.20 -7.37 -1.53
CA GLU A 162 -0.32 -8.35 -0.87
C GLU A 162 -1.14 -9.48 -0.20
N HIS A 163 -2.28 -9.15 0.42
CA HIS A 163 -3.22 -10.16 0.95
C HIS A 163 -3.78 -11.05 -0.16
N PHE A 164 -4.16 -10.46 -1.29
CA PHE A 164 -4.63 -11.21 -2.46
C PHE A 164 -3.55 -12.18 -2.98
N ALA A 165 -2.32 -11.69 -3.17
CA ALA A 165 -1.23 -12.50 -3.70
C ALA A 165 -0.84 -13.64 -2.74
N THR A 166 -0.74 -13.36 -1.43
CA THR A 166 -0.42 -14.37 -0.41
C THR A 166 -1.53 -15.39 -0.21
N TYR A 167 -2.80 -14.99 -0.30
CA TYR A 167 -3.93 -15.91 -0.32
C TYR A 167 -3.85 -16.88 -1.50
N CYS A 168 -3.56 -16.38 -2.70
CA CYS A 168 -3.41 -17.22 -3.89
C CYS A 168 -2.21 -18.17 -3.73
N ARG A 169 -1.05 -17.64 -3.31
CA ARG A 169 0.24 -18.37 -3.27
C ARG A 169 0.37 -19.36 -2.11
N TYR A 170 -0.12 -19.01 -0.92
CA TYR A 170 0.07 -19.79 0.31
C TYR A 170 -1.23 -20.27 0.95
N GLY A 171 -2.38 -19.77 0.50
CA GLY A 171 -3.69 -20.09 1.09
C GLY A 171 -4.02 -19.34 2.37
N ALA A 172 -3.22 -18.35 2.75
CA ALA A 172 -3.49 -17.48 3.89
C ALA A 172 -3.28 -16.02 3.47
N PRO A 173 -4.28 -15.13 3.63
CA PRO A 173 -4.14 -13.71 3.32
C PRO A 173 -3.29 -13.04 4.40
N ILE A 174 -2.07 -12.67 4.07
CA ILE A 174 -1.10 -12.07 5.00
C ILE A 174 -0.42 -10.89 4.32
N SER A 175 -0.20 -9.82 5.05
CA SER A 175 0.57 -8.67 4.58
C SER A 175 1.59 -8.28 5.65
N PRO A 176 2.86 -8.69 5.50
CA PRO A 176 3.93 -8.24 6.37
C PRO A 176 4.05 -6.71 6.42
N GLN A 177 3.70 -6.03 5.33
CA GLN A 177 3.68 -4.57 5.27
C GLN A 177 2.61 -3.99 6.21
N ALA A 178 1.39 -4.52 6.16
CA ALA A 178 0.31 -4.11 7.05
C ALA A 178 0.63 -4.43 8.52
N GLU A 179 1.17 -5.62 8.81
CA GLU A 179 1.57 -6.01 10.17
C GLU A 179 2.65 -5.08 10.74
N LYS A 180 3.68 -4.78 9.95
CA LYS A 180 4.75 -3.86 10.38
C LYS A 180 4.22 -2.45 10.62
N PHE A 181 3.33 -1.96 9.76
CA PHE A 181 2.70 -0.66 9.95
C PHE A 181 1.86 -0.64 11.24
N HIS A 182 1.04 -1.67 11.47
CA HIS A 182 0.22 -1.81 12.67
C HIS A 182 1.05 -1.83 13.95
N GLU A 183 2.14 -2.60 13.99
CA GLU A 183 3.05 -2.65 15.14
C GLU A 183 3.78 -1.32 15.37
N THR A 184 4.14 -0.62 14.29
CA THR A 184 4.75 0.71 14.39
C THR A 184 3.77 1.71 15.00
N VAL A 185 2.52 1.73 14.52
CA VAL A 185 1.47 2.60 15.06
C VAL A 185 1.20 2.28 16.53
N LYS A 186 1.08 1.00 16.91
CA LYS A 186 0.96 0.59 18.32
C LYS A 186 2.12 1.09 19.17
N THR A 187 3.35 0.96 18.67
CA THR A 187 4.55 1.39 19.39
C THR A 187 4.55 2.91 19.59
N ILE A 188 4.13 3.69 18.60
CA ILE A 188 4.01 5.15 18.70
C ILE A 188 2.93 5.53 19.73
N ILE A 189 1.76 4.89 19.69
CA ILE A 189 0.65 5.17 20.62
C ILE A 189 1.03 4.82 22.06
N ARG A 190 1.76 3.71 22.27
CA ARG A 190 2.16 3.26 23.60
C ARG A 190 3.34 4.05 24.17
N ASP A 191 4.10 4.74 23.33
CA ASP A 191 5.22 5.55 23.78
C ASP A 191 4.74 6.84 24.48
N GLN A 192 4.87 6.84 25.81
CA GLN A 192 4.46 7.96 26.68
C GLN A 192 5.09 9.30 26.26
N ARG A 193 6.29 9.29 25.65
CA ARG A 193 6.95 10.49 25.14
C ARG A 193 6.31 11.03 23.87
N SER A 194 5.80 10.15 23.01
CA SER A 194 5.06 10.53 21.80
C SER A 194 3.70 11.13 22.15
N CYS A 195 3.02 10.61 23.18
CA CYS A 195 1.82 11.22 23.74
C CYS A 195 2.08 12.60 24.35
N LEU A 196 3.20 12.77 25.06
CA LEU A 196 3.56 14.06 25.66
C LEU A 196 3.96 15.09 24.59
N ALA A 197 4.72 14.67 23.57
CA ALA A 197 5.07 15.53 22.44
C ALA A 197 3.84 15.95 21.61
N SER A 198 2.88 15.04 21.38
CA SER A 198 1.63 15.39 20.68
C SER A 198 0.77 16.34 21.51
N ALA A 199 0.71 16.17 22.83
CA ALA A 199 0.03 17.09 23.73
C ALA A 199 0.66 18.50 23.71
N VAL A 200 2.00 18.59 23.75
CA VAL A 200 2.72 19.86 23.68
C VAL A 200 2.53 20.55 22.32
N LEU A 201 2.63 19.81 21.22
CA LEU A 201 2.36 20.34 19.88
C LEU A 201 0.90 20.81 19.72
N GLY A 202 -0.06 20.06 20.27
CA GLY A 202 -1.45 20.45 20.33
C GLY A 202 -1.64 21.77 21.08
N LEU A 203 -1.02 21.91 22.27
CA LEU A 203 -1.05 23.14 23.07
C LEU A 203 -0.40 24.33 22.36
N LEU A 204 0.75 24.14 21.72
CA LEU A 204 1.42 25.19 20.95
C LEU A 204 0.59 25.63 19.73
N SER A 205 -0.06 24.67 19.06
CA SER A 205 -0.95 24.94 17.93
C SER A 205 -2.21 25.70 18.35
N ILE A 206 -2.80 25.36 19.50
CA ILE A 206 -3.89 26.11 20.14
C ILE A 206 -3.51 27.57 20.35
N VAL A 207 -2.32 27.80 20.92
CA VAL A 207 -1.83 29.16 21.23
C VAL A 207 -1.60 29.96 19.95
N TYR A 208 -1.13 29.32 18.87
CA TYR A 208 -0.80 30.00 17.62
C TYR A 208 -2.01 30.25 16.70
N THR A 209 -2.95 29.30 16.60
CA THR A 209 -4.06 29.35 15.62
C THR A 209 -5.44 29.55 16.24
N GLY A 210 -5.54 29.54 17.57
CA GLY A 210 -6.80 29.60 18.30
C GLY A 210 -7.51 28.24 18.41
N LEU A 211 -8.37 28.10 19.42
CA LEU A 211 -8.99 26.83 19.82
C LEU A 211 -9.84 26.17 18.71
N ALA A 212 -10.46 26.99 17.85
CA ALA A 212 -11.38 26.51 16.81
C ALA A 212 -10.70 25.85 15.61
N SER A 213 -9.46 26.24 15.28
CA SER A 213 -8.75 25.73 14.10
C SER A 213 -7.96 24.45 14.36
N TYR A 214 -7.56 24.18 15.61
CA TYR A 214 -6.73 23.02 15.96
C TYR A 214 -7.55 21.73 16.15
N MET A 215 -8.82 21.83 16.55
CA MET A 215 -9.68 20.67 16.81
C MET A 215 -10.20 20.03 15.53
N THR A 216 -10.39 20.81 14.46
CA THR A 216 -11.06 20.35 13.24
C THR A 216 -10.26 19.30 12.48
N LEU A 217 -8.95 19.50 12.34
CA LEU A 217 -8.10 18.61 11.53
C LEU A 217 -7.90 17.23 12.19
N PRO A 218 -7.53 17.11 13.49
CA PRO A 218 -7.48 15.82 14.17
C PRO A 218 -8.86 15.16 14.34
N ALA A 219 -9.93 15.94 14.57
CA ALA A 219 -11.29 15.40 14.69
C ALA A 219 -11.82 14.80 13.38
N ILE A 220 -11.27 15.19 12.23
CA ILE A 220 -11.58 14.58 10.93
C ILE A 220 -10.58 13.47 10.61
N CYS A 221 -9.27 13.75 10.73
CA CYS A 221 -8.21 12.83 10.33
C CYS A 221 -8.14 11.57 11.20
N ILE A 222 -8.32 11.66 12.52
CA ILE A 222 -8.22 10.50 13.40
C ILE A 222 -9.38 9.51 13.14
N PRO A 223 -10.66 9.92 13.15
CA PRO A 223 -11.75 9.02 12.80
C PRO A 223 -11.65 8.49 11.36
N PHE A 224 -11.22 9.32 10.41
CA PHE A 224 -11.00 8.90 9.03
C PHE A 224 -9.93 7.80 8.91
N CYS A 225 -8.77 7.97 9.57
CA CYS A 225 -7.71 6.96 9.59
C CYS A 225 -8.17 5.68 10.29
N LEU A 226 -8.86 5.78 11.43
CA LEU A 226 -9.42 4.62 12.13
C LEU A 226 -10.46 3.88 11.28
N TRP A 227 -11.31 4.61 10.57
CA TRP A 227 -12.27 4.04 9.62
C TRP A 227 -11.56 3.36 8.46
N MET A 228 -10.53 3.97 7.87
CA MET A 228 -9.73 3.36 6.80
C MET A 228 -9.00 2.08 7.23
N MET A 229 -8.63 2.00 8.51
CA MET A 229 -8.01 0.81 9.13
C MET A 229 -9.03 -0.24 9.55
N SER A 230 -10.33 0.06 9.56
CA SER A 230 -11.37 -0.92 9.86
C SER A 230 -11.61 -1.84 8.66
N GLY A 231 -11.88 -3.12 8.94
CA GLY A 231 -12.50 -4.03 7.97
C GLY A 231 -13.90 -3.58 7.58
#